data_AF-A0A218QGG7-F1
#
_entry.id   AF-A0A218QGG7-F1
#
_cell.length_a   1.000
_cell.length_b   1.000
_cell.length_c   1.000
_cell.angle_alpha   90.00
_cell.angle_beta   90.00
_cell.angle_gamma   90.00
#
_symmetry.space_group_name_H-M   'P 1'
#
loop_
_entity.id
_entity.type
_entity.pdbx_description
1 polymer ?
#
loop_
_entity_poly.entity_id
_entity_poly.type
_entity_poly.pdbx_seq_one_letter_code
_entity_poly.pdbx_strand_id
1 'polypeptide(L)'
;MEDQPQDENLKGLKAHLNNLVEAVVKAVVMANQTQELDDVLMIRDELHRLPDYLTCEVINDVILYLVKIDADLCRWFIIDIFLRDAQAEGKADVAERINLLIADLQKR
;
A
#
# COMPACT_ATOMS: atom_id res chain seq x y z
N MET A 1 -17.39 -37.46 -2.24
CA MET A 1 -17.32 -36.25 -1.39
C MET A 1 -15.91 -35.72 -1.56
N GLU A 2 -15.68 -34.87 -2.55
CA GLU A 2 -14.37 -34.23 -2.77
C GLU A 2 -14.62 -32.84 -3.33
N ASP A 3 -14.91 -31.90 -2.43
CA ASP A 3 -14.93 -30.48 -2.69
C ASP A 3 -14.55 -29.81 -1.36
N GLN A 4 -13.29 -29.39 -1.19
CA GLN A 4 -12.80 -28.34 -0.26
C GLN A 4 -11.28 -28.46 0.11
N PRO A 5 -10.35 -28.20 -0.82
CA PRO A 5 -9.03 -27.67 -0.42
C PRO A 5 -8.75 -26.25 -0.94
N GLN A 6 -9.58 -25.72 -1.85
CA GLN A 6 -9.34 -24.42 -2.49
C GLN A 6 -9.77 -23.24 -1.59
N ASP A 7 -10.85 -23.40 -0.84
CA ASP A 7 -11.46 -22.33 -0.04
C ASP A 7 -10.63 -22.00 1.24
N GLU A 8 -10.00 -22.99 1.86
CA GLU A 8 -9.12 -22.77 3.03
C GLU A 8 -7.82 -22.05 2.66
N ASN A 9 -7.23 -22.39 1.50
CA ASN A 9 -6.04 -21.70 0.99
C ASN A 9 -6.32 -20.25 0.63
N LEU A 10 -7.48 -19.96 0.04
CA LEU A 10 -7.92 -18.59 -0.27
C LEU A 10 -8.15 -17.75 1.01
N LYS A 11 -8.74 -18.34 2.05
CA LYS A 11 -8.91 -17.67 3.35
C LYS A 11 -7.58 -17.39 4.03
N GLY A 12 -6.65 -18.34 4.02
CA GLY A 12 -5.31 -18.17 4.57
C GLY A 12 -4.53 -17.05 3.86
N LEU A 13 -4.58 -17.03 2.54
CA LEU A 13 -3.96 -15.97 1.73
C LEU A 13 -4.58 -14.60 2.02
N LYS A 14 -5.91 -14.51 2.07
CA LYS A 14 -6.61 -13.25 2.36
C LYS A 14 -6.27 -12.70 3.75
N ALA A 15 -6.21 -13.55 4.77
CA ALA A 15 -5.79 -13.14 6.11
C ALA A 15 -4.34 -12.64 6.12
N HIS A 16 -3.46 -13.29 5.36
CA HIS A 16 -2.07 -12.86 5.23
C HIS A 16 -1.94 -11.49 4.55
N LEU A 17 -2.70 -11.25 3.47
CA LEU A 17 -2.74 -9.96 2.78
C LEU A 17 -3.28 -8.85 3.67
N ASN A 18 -4.35 -9.11 4.45
CA ASN A 18 -4.88 -8.13 5.40
C ASN A 18 -3.84 -7.77 6.47
N ASN A 19 -3.13 -8.76 7.02
CA ASN A 19 -2.07 -8.51 8.01
C ASN A 19 -0.93 -7.68 7.41
N LEU A 20 -0.60 -7.93 6.13
CA LEU A 20 0.40 -7.15 5.41
C LEU A 20 -0.06 -5.70 5.21
N VAL A 21 -1.31 -5.48 4.76
CA VAL A 21 -1.89 -4.13 4.64
C VAL A 21 -1.82 -3.40 5.98
N GLU A 22 -2.22 -4.04 7.08
CA GLU A 22 -2.12 -3.45 8.42
C GLU A 22 -0.68 -3.10 8.82
N ALA A 23 0.27 -3.98 8.54
CA ALA A 23 1.67 -3.76 8.84
C ALA A 23 2.23 -2.55 8.07
N VAL A 24 1.89 -2.44 6.77
CA VAL A 24 2.27 -1.30 5.93
C VAL A 24 1.69 -0.01 6.48
N VAL A 25 0.38 0.03 6.75
CA VAL A 25 -0.29 1.24 7.28
C VAL A 25 0.33 1.66 8.61
N LYS A 26 0.59 0.72 9.53
CA LYS A 26 1.24 1.01 10.82
C LYS A 26 2.63 1.60 10.61
N ALA A 27 3.45 1.01 9.75
CA ALA A 27 4.80 1.50 9.48
C ALA A 27 4.79 2.89 8.85
N VAL A 28 3.89 3.16 7.91
CA VAL A 28 3.70 4.49 7.29
C VAL A 28 3.33 5.53 8.35
N VAL A 29 2.36 5.24 9.19
CA VAL A 29 1.92 6.15 10.26
C VAL A 29 3.05 6.40 11.26
N MET A 30 3.75 5.35 11.69
CA MET A 30 4.87 5.47 12.64
C MET A 30 6.03 6.26 12.03
N ALA A 31 6.39 6.00 10.79
CA ALA A 31 7.45 6.72 10.10
C ALA A 31 7.12 8.22 9.97
N ASN A 32 5.87 8.57 9.66
CA ASN A 32 5.46 9.97 9.63
C ASN A 32 5.52 10.65 11.02
N GLN A 33 5.17 9.93 12.09
CA GLN A 33 5.19 10.47 13.46
C GLN A 33 6.60 10.61 14.03
N THR A 34 7.48 9.65 13.73
CA THR A 34 8.83 9.54 14.33
C THR A 34 9.92 10.11 13.44
N GLN A 35 9.64 10.30 12.15
CA GLN A 35 10.62 10.63 11.10
C GLN A 35 11.66 9.52 10.86
N GLU A 36 11.48 8.34 11.46
CA GLU A 36 12.32 7.16 11.23
C GLU A 36 11.79 6.38 10.02
N LEU A 37 12.59 6.29 8.96
CA LEU A 37 12.14 5.70 7.68
C LEU A 37 12.54 4.23 7.49
N ASP A 38 13.40 3.67 8.35
CA ASP A 38 13.99 2.35 8.13
C ASP A 38 12.94 1.25 8.01
N ASP A 39 11.96 1.22 8.92
CA ASP A 39 10.90 0.21 8.92
C ASP A 39 10.00 0.31 7.69
N VAL A 40 9.62 1.53 7.28
CA VAL A 40 8.74 1.73 6.12
C VAL A 40 9.47 1.42 4.81
N LEU A 41 10.78 1.68 4.74
CA LEU A 41 11.62 1.31 3.59
C LEU A 41 11.84 -0.19 3.51
N MET A 42 12.06 -0.86 4.65
CA MET A 42 12.15 -2.31 4.70
C MET A 42 10.86 -2.97 4.21
N ILE A 43 9.70 -2.49 4.69
CA ILE A 43 8.40 -3.01 4.26
C ILE A 43 8.16 -2.73 2.77
N ARG A 44 8.52 -1.54 2.27
CA ARG A 44 8.48 -1.23 0.83
C ARG A 44 9.29 -2.25 0.02
N ASP A 45 10.48 -2.62 0.47
CA ASP A 45 11.32 -3.57 -0.25
C ASP A 45 10.69 -4.97 -0.27
N GLU A 46 10.01 -5.38 0.80
CA GLU A 46 9.22 -6.62 0.80
C GLU A 46 8.03 -6.54 -0.17
N LEU A 47 7.33 -5.40 -0.24
CA LEU A 47 6.24 -5.20 -1.20
C LEU A 47 6.72 -5.35 -2.65
N HIS A 48 7.90 -4.82 -2.98
CA HIS A 48 8.47 -4.96 -4.33
C HIS A 48 8.91 -6.40 -4.68
N ARG A 49 9.03 -7.30 -3.70
CA ARG A 49 9.33 -8.72 -3.95
C ARG A 49 8.08 -9.55 -4.23
N LEU A 50 6.90 -9.01 -3.98
CA LEU A 50 5.65 -9.69 -4.29
C LEU A 50 5.40 -9.72 -5.80
N PRO A 51 4.68 -10.73 -6.32
CA PRO A 51 4.13 -10.69 -7.67
C PRO A 51 3.29 -9.42 -7.88
N ASP A 52 3.40 -8.81 -9.07
CA ASP A 52 2.75 -7.53 -9.40
C ASP A 52 1.27 -7.47 -9.04
N TYR A 53 0.53 -8.56 -9.26
CA TYR A 53 -0.90 -8.61 -8.95
C TYR A 53 -1.19 -8.49 -7.44
N LEU A 54 -0.37 -9.11 -6.58
CA LEU A 54 -0.49 -8.99 -5.13
C LEU A 54 -0.01 -7.63 -4.65
N THR A 55 1.07 -7.10 -5.22
CA THR A 55 1.54 -5.75 -4.92
C THR A 55 0.43 -4.73 -5.20
N CYS A 56 -0.25 -4.85 -6.35
CA CYS A 56 -1.38 -4.00 -6.69
C CYS A 56 -2.53 -4.11 -5.68
N GLU A 57 -2.92 -5.33 -5.30
CA GLU A 57 -3.98 -5.54 -4.30
C GLU A 57 -3.65 -4.90 -2.95
N VAL A 58 -2.44 -5.15 -2.44
CA VAL A 58 -1.99 -4.61 -1.15
C VAL A 58 -1.92 -3.08 -1.21
N ILE A 59 -1.35 -2.50 -2.27
CA ILE A 59 -1.23 -1.05 -2.41
C ILE A 59 -2.61 -0.39 -2.52
N ASN A 60 -3.56 -0.99 -3.23
CA ASN A 60 -4.93 -0.47 -3.32
C ASN A 60 -5.59 -0.40 -1.94
N ASP A 61 -5.50 -1.47 -1.15
CA ASP A 61 -6.07 -1.48 0.20
C ASP A 61 -5.35 -0.50 1.12
N VAL A 62 -4.02 -0.40 1.05
CA VAL A 62 -3.24 0.60 1.79
C VAL A 62 -3.68 2.02 1.44
N ILE A 63 -3.89 2.35 0.16
CA ILE A 63 -4.42 3.66 -0.27
C ILE A 63 -5.79 3.90 0.37
N LEU A 64 -6.70 2.93 0.29
CA LEU A 64 -8.06 3.05 0.85
C LEU A 64 -8.05 3.28 2.37
N TYR A 65 -7.08 2.71 3.09
CA TYR A 65 -6.91 2.96 4.53
C TYR A 65 -6.26 4.32 4.80
N LEU A 66 -5.15 4.63 4.14
CA LEU A 66 -4.40 5.86 4.39
C LEU A 66 -5.21 7.11 4.04
N VAL A 67 -5.98 7.12 2.94
CA VAL A 67 -6.82 8.28 2.58
C VAL A 67 -7.86 8.62 3.66
N LYS A 68 -8.37 7.61 4.37
CA LYS A 68 -9.31 7.82 5.48
C LYS A 68 -8.64 8.38 6.74
N ILE A 69 -7.34 8.13 6.90
CA ILE A 69 -6.53 8.64 8.00
C ILE A 69 -6.09 10.06 7.67
N ASP A 70 -5.36 10.22 6.56
CA ASP A 70 -4.80 11.47 6.08
C ASP A 70 -4.41 11.32 4.58
N ALA A 71 -4.96 12.19 3.74
CA ALA A 71 -4.69 12.21 2.31
C ALA A 71 -3.24 12.56 1.97
N ASP A 72 -2.63 13.48 2.72
CA ASP A 72 -1.24 13.87 2.49
C ASP A 72 -0.30 12.74 2.88
N LEU A 73 -0.64 11.99 3.94
CA LEU A 73 0.07 10.77 4.33
C LEU A 73 0.00 9.69 3.24
N CYS A 74 -1.18 9.50 2.64
CA CYS A 74 -1.34 8.58 1.52
C CYS A 74 -0.47 8.99 0.33
N ARG A 75 -0.49 10.27 -0.05
CA ARG A 75 0.30 10.80 -1.15
C ARG A 75 1.80 10.62 -0.88
N TRP A 76 2.24 11.00 0.30
CA TRP A 76 3.63 10.86 0.74
C TRP A 76 4.09 9.40 0.66
N PHE A 77 3.31 8.46 1.18
CA PHE A 77 3.66 7.05 1.09
C PHE A 77 3.83 6.59 -0.36
N ILE A 78 2.89 6.91 -1.26
CA ILE A 78 2.97 6.43 -2.64
C ILE A 78 4.14 7.05 -3.40
N ILE A 79 4.35 8.36 -3.30
CA ILE A 79 5.31 9.09 -4.13
C ILE A 79 6.72 9.06 -3.53
N ASP A 80 6.84 9.32 -2.23
CA ASP A 80 8.12 9.54 -1.57
C ASP A 80 8.70 8.25 -0.98
N ILE A 81 7.87 7.27 -0.65
CA ILE A 81 8.31 5.99 -0.09
C ILE A 81 8.24 4.87 -1.14
N PHE A 82 7.04 4.52 -1.60
CA PHE A 82 6.85 3.37 -2.48
C PHE A 82 7.58 3.56 -3.81
N LEU A 83 7.40 4.72 -4.46
CA LEU A 83 8.08 5.04 -5.71
C LEU A 83 9.45 5.67 -5.53
N ARG A 84 10.05 5.67 -4.34
CA ARG A 84 11.29 6.41 -4.03
C ARG A 84 12.39 6.26 -5.08
N ASP A 85 12.57 5.07 -5.64
CA ASP A 85 13.65 4.77 -6.59
C ASP A 85 13.21 4.82 -8.08
N ALA A 86 11.95 5.20 -8.34
CA ALA A 86 11.41 5.37 -9.69
C ALA A 86 11.94 6.66 -10.37
N GLN A 87 11.95 6.65 -11.71
CA GLN A 87 12.34 7.81 -12.51
C GLN A 87 11.39 9.00 -12.29
N ALA A 88 11.93 10.21 -12.37
CA ALA A 88 11.19 11.45 -12.09
C ALA A 88 9.94 11.62 -12.97
N GLU A 89 10.02 11.27 -14.25
CA GLU A 89 8.87 11.34 -15.17
C GLU A 89 7.75 10.39 -14.74
N GLY A 90 8.08 9.15 -14.40
CA GLY A 90 7.11 8.18 -13.89
C GLY A 90 6.50 8.59 -12.55
N LYS A 91 7.29 9.19 -11.65
CA LYS A 91 6.77 9.77 -10.40
C LYS A 91 5.78 10.90 -10.65
N ALA A 92 6.04 11.76 -11.63
CA ALA A 92 5.15 12.87 -11.96
C ALA A 92 3.79 12.40 -12.47
N ASP A 93 3.76 11.40 -13.37
CA ASP A 93 2.50 10.78 -13.84
C ASP A 93 1.70 10.19 -12.67
N VAL A 94 2.35 9.41 -11.81
CA VAL A 94 1.67 8.79 -10.66
C VAL A 94 1.22 9.85 -9.65
N ALA A 95 2.00 10.93 -9.47
CA ALA A 95 1.65 12.03 -8.58
C ALA A 95 0.37 12.76 -9.01
N GLU A 96 0.12 12.92 -10.31
CA GLU A 96 -1.14 13.47 -10.81
C GLU A 96 -2.30 12.49 -10.57
N ARG A 97 -2.10 11.23 -10.94
CA ARG A 97 -3.13 10.18 -10.83
C ARG A 97 -3.54 9.92 -9.38
N ILE A 98 -2.59 9.89 -8.44
CA ILE A 98 -2.91 9.67 -7.02
C ILE A 98 -3.68 10.86 -6.44
N ASN A 99 -3.40 12.09 -6.86
CA ASN A 99 -4.17 13.27 -6.42
C ASN A 99 -5.62 13.19 -6.89
N LEU A 100 -5.85 12.80 -8.14
CA LEU A 100 -7.20 12.61 -8.68
C LEU A 100 -7.94 11.50 -7.94
N LEU A 101 -7.27 10.39 -7.65
CA LEU A 101 -7.84 9.26 -6.91
C LEU A 101 -8.22 9.67 -5.48
N ILE A 102 -7.31 10.32 -4.74
CA ILE A 102 -7.56 10.83 -3.39
C ILE A 102 -8.77 11.77 -3.39
N ALA A 103 -8.82 12.70 -4.35
CA ALA A 103 -9.91 13.65 -4.46
C ALA A 103 -11.26 12.99 -4.80
N ASP A 104 -11.29 11.88 -5.54
CA ASP A 104 -12.52 11.08 -5.76
C ASP A 104 -12.93 10.34 -4.49
N LEU A 105 -11.98 9.71 -3.80
CA LEU A 105 -12.23 8.92 -2.60
C LEU A 105 -12.75 9.76 -1.44
N GLN A 106 -12.27 10.99 -1.26
CA GLN A 106 -12.72 11.90 -0.21
C GLN A 106 -14.13 12.49 -0.44
N LYS A 107 -14.69 12.36 -1.65
CA LYS A 107 -16.05 12.83 -1.97
C LYS A 107 -17.14 11.79 -1.65
N ARG A 108 -16.74 10.57 -1.29
CA ARG A 108 -17.64 9.44 -1.00
C ARG A 108 -17.79 9.24 0.50
#